data_AF-A0A3R7WLT9-F1
#
_entry.id   AF-A0A3R7WLT9-F1
#
_cell.length_a   1.000
_cell.length_b   1.000
_cell.length_c   1.000
_cell.angle_alpha   90.00
_cell.angle_beta   90.00
_cell.angle_gamma   90.00
#
_symmetry.space_group_name_H-M   'P 1'
#
loop_
_entity.id
_entity.type
_entity.pdbx_description
1 polymer ?
#
loop_
_entity_poly.entity_id
_entity_poly.type
_entity_poly.pdbx_seq_one_letter_code
_entity_poly.pdbx_strand_id
1 'polypeptide(L)'
;MSISKYIKQVRNRPEYKVDHLERISDLIQEDVMNLPIDIFRGLSYSKSSKLSSSKRDVIIVRSPDRETDRDEILRNLRQAGVDAKLGDSQSSVDPIDGKFEDRAFRIFVKPESGGMGETTLNASITELFPCIAFENKYKPKDAKSFHEYLIDVDLKKLKCVIPGDVEKAQEIINRADTSSKFEDKMNNAIAINKFILDQNKDKKIVETRWGPTNKSKPAGVPGGHPGDIFLTYFDKSILGVSLKAGGKKTTEPKLNTYVNTVFNAFRQGNKLRRIYTKVHKDAHGKIPGMPPANRFQKDRKTSQVLRDFDKKNNKRYEELYNVYLEIMRQEIIKLFNADRKNTLEYIKKEVLRDAPDVPTLVIKAAGKGYSEITEKDALGVFIPQVDFVKAYPSRTSKQNWEIELKSGSDSLVMKMSIRTNKSGHAGVKKLGQHSLAVKYNSLATK
;
A
#
# COMPACT_ATOMS: atom_id res chain seq x y z
N MET A 1 37.24 56.23 48.97
CA MET A 1 36.73 54.95 48.44
C MET A 1 35.66 55.27 47.40
N SER A 2 35.93 55.07 46.10
CA SER A 2 35.04 55.50 45.01
C SER A 2 34.02 54.42 44.64
N ILE A 3 32.79 54.86 44.39
CA ILE A 3 31.70 54.05 43.83
C ILE A 3 31.94 53.97 42.32
N SER A 4 32.83 53.07 41.92
CA SER A 4 33.14 52.80 40.50
C SER A 4 33.10 51.31 40.18
N LYS A 5 32.25 50.54 40.87
CA LYS A 5 32.25 49.06 40.76
C LYS A 5 30.90 48.37 40.50
N TYR A 6 29.84 49.10 40.11
CA TYR A 6 28.54 48.46 39.78
C TYR A 6 27.80 49.10 38.59
N ILE A 7 28.44 49.17 37.41
CA ILE A 7 27.71 49.27 36.14
C ILE A 7 28.10 48.07 35.29
N LYS A 8 27.30 46.99 35.37
CA LYS A 8 27.32 45.92 34.37
C LYS A 8 26.70 46.49 33.10
N GLN A 9 27.50 46.66 32.06
CA GLN A 9 27.03 46.91 30.70
C GLN A 9 26.01 45.84 30.30
N VAL A 10 24.78 46.25 30.01
CA VAL A 10 23.79 45.41 29.34
C VAL A 10 24.32 45.16 27.93
N ARG A 11 24.66 43.91 27.61
CA ARG A 11 24.99 43.52 26.22
C ARG A 11 23.73 43.71 25.36
N ASN A 12 23.87 44.45 24.26
CA ASN A 12 22.81 44.54 23.25
C ASN A 12 22.40 43.14 22.81
N ARG A 13 21.10 42.86 22.91
CA ARG A 13 20.47 41.65 22.35
C ARG A 13 20.58 41.78 20.83
N PRO A 14 21.15 40.80 20.10
CA PRO A 14 21.07 40.84 18.65
C PRO A 14 19.60 40.73 18.25
N GLU A 15 19.05 41.79 17.65
CA GLU A 15 17.80 41.71 16.92
C GLU A 15 18.04 40.81 15.70
N TYR A 16 17.53 39.59 15.75
CA TYR A 16 17.40 38.77 14.56
C TYR A 16 16.39 39.46 13.65
N LYS A 17 16.90 40.10 12.60
CA LYS A 17 16.08 40.70 11.55
C LYS A 17 15.52 39.56 10.70
N VAL A 18 14.35 39.07 11.08
CA VAL A 18 13.54 38.14 10.26
C VAL A 18 13.14 38.88 8.99
N ASP A 19 13.28 38.22 7.84
CA ASP A 19 12.94 38.80 6.54
C ASP A 19 11.46 39.22 6.54
N HIS A 20 11.16 40.39 5.99
CA HIS A 20 9.79 40.86 5.85
C HIS A 20 8.94 39.90 5.01
N LEU A 21 9.56 39.14 4.10
CA LEU A 21 8.91 38.08 3.32
C LEU A 21 8.57 36.84 4.16
N GLU A 22 9.40 36.46 5.14
CA GLU A 22 9.06 35.39 6.10
C GLU A 22 7.89 35.82 6.99
N ARG A 23 7.93 37.06 7.51
CA ARG A 23 6.80 37.62 8.28
C ARG A 23 5.50 37.67 7.50
N ILE A 24 5.54 38.01 6.20
CA ILE A 24 4.35 38.05 5.35
C ILE A 24 3.87 36.63 5.01
N SER A 25 4.78 35.66 4.82
CA SER A 25 4.42 34.24 4.66
C SER A 25 3.76 33.68 5.92
N ASP A 26 4.25 34.05 7.10
CA ASP A 26 3.68 33.65 8.40
C ASP A 26 2.29 34.28 8.61
N LEU A 27 2.12 35.57 8.29
CA LEU A 27 0.83 36.27 8.34
C LEU A 27 -0.19 35.72 7.33
N ILE A 28 0.26 35.25 6.15
CA ILE A 28 -0.61 34.60 5.16
C ILE A 28 -0.93 33.15 5.57
N GLN A 29 -0.07 32.47 6.34
CA GLN A 29 -0.38 31.16 6.93
C GLN A 29 -1.37 31.25 8.10
N GLU A 30 -1.33 32.34 8.88
CA GLU A 30 -2.32 32.63 9.94
C GLU A 30 -3.76 32.68 9.39
N ASP A 31 -3.97 33.16 8.16
CA ASP A 31 -5.29 33.22 7.53
C ASP A 31 -5.86 31.85 7.09
N VAL A 32 -5.03 30.80 7.01
CA VAL A 32 -5.49 29.47 6.55
C VAL A 32 -5.89 28.55 7.70
N MET A 33 -5.34 28.80 8.90
CA MET A 33 -5.57 27.95 10.08
C MET A 33 -5.67 28.77 11.38
N ASN A 34 -6.88 28.84 11.95
CA ASN A 34 -7.12 29.28 13.33
C ASN A 34 -6.49 28.30 14.35
N LEU A 35 -5.17 28.19 14.41
CA LEU A 35 -4.46 27.49 15.48
C LEU A 35 -3.26 28.36 15.90
N PRO A 36 -2.91 28.38 17.21
CA PRO A 36 -1.76 29.12 17.71
C PRO A 36 -0.45 28.85 16.95
N ILE A 37 0.39 29.88 16.86
CA ILE A 37 1.74 29.82 16.28
C ILE A 37 2.57 28.72 17.00
N ASP A 38 3.39 27.99 16.24
CA ASP A 38 4.34 26.95 16.70
C ASP A 38 3.80 25.58 17.16
N ILE A 39 2.52 25.27 16.99
CA ILE A 39 1.99 23.94 17.35
C ILE A 39 2.70 22.80 16.60
N PHE A 40 3.13 23.03 15.35
CA PHE A 40 3.72 22.04 14.48
C PHE A 40 5.26 22.01 14.47
N ARG A 41 5.94 22.94 15.18
CA ARG A 41 7.41 22.97 15.40
C ARG A 41 8.26 22.60 14.17
N GLY A 42 7.99 23.19 13.02
CA GLY A 42 8.75 22.98 11.78
C GLY A 42 8.36 21.74 10.96
N LEU A 43 7.36 20.96 11.39
CA LEU A 43 6.78 19.90 10.57
C LEU A 43 6.00 20.49 9.39
N SER A 44 6.06 19.84 8.22
CA SER A 44 5.25 20.25 7.07
C SER A 44 3.78 19.91 7.32
N TYR A 45 2.88 20.87 7.08
CA TYR A 45 1.44 20.66 7.26
C TYR A 45 0.61 21.33 6.16
N SER A 46 -0.62 20.87 6.00
CA SER A 46 -1.59 21.44 5.03
C SER A 46 -3.03 21.21 5.47
N LYS A 47 -3.92 22.14 5.13
CA LYS A 47 -5.37 21.98 5.29
C LYS A 47 -5.94 21.17 4.13
N SER A 48 -6.70 20.12 4.44
CA SER A 48 -7.35 19.28 3.43
C SER A 48 -8.70 19.87 3.04
N SER A 49 -8.80 20.53 1.90
CA SER A 49 -10.06 21.05 1.36
C SER A 49 -11.13 19.97 1.22
N LYS A 50 -10.73 18.76 0.79
CA LYS A 50 -11.63 17.61 0.60
C LYS A 50 -12.23 17.04 1.90
N LEU A 51 -11.46 17.05 2.99
CA LEU A 51 -11.88 16.45 4.27
C LEU A 51 -12.44 17.49 5.24
N SER A 52 -12.13 18.76 5.02
CA SER A 52 -12.67 19.88 5.78
C SER A 52 -14.12 20.15 5.38
N SER A 53 -14.85 20.79 6.28
CA SER A 53 -16.24 21.20 6.08
C SER A 53 -16.48 22.53 6.76
N SER A 54 -17.64 23.14 6.57
CA SER A 54 -18.04 24.35 7.29
C SER A 54 -18.01 24.20 8.82
N LYS A 55 -18.06 22.97 9.35
CA LYS A 55 -18.10 22.69 10.80
C LYS A 55 -16.76 22.23 11.38
N ARG A 56 -15.80 21.84 10.54
CA ARG A 56 -14.54 21.26 11.01
C ARG A 56 -13.43 21.37 9.97
N ASP A 57 -12.26 21.81 10.41
CA ASP A 57 -11.04 21.78 9.62
C ASP A 57 -10.29 20.47 9.78
N VAL A 58 -9.76 19.95 8.69
CA VAL A 58 -8.91 18.75 8.70
C VAL A 58 -7.52 19.12 8.24
N ILE A 59 -6.55 18.92 9.12
CA ILE A 59 -5.14 19.25 8.92
C ILE A 59 -4.37 17.94 8.72
N ILE A 60 -3.47 17.93 7.75
CA ILE A 60 -2.55 16.83 7.51
C ILE A 60 -1.14 17.33 7.83
N VAL A 61 -0.54 16.75 8.87
CA VAL A 61 0.85 16.99 9.25
C VAL A 61 1.70 15.84 8.73
N ARG A 62 2.85 16.15 8.15
CA ARG A 62 3.85 15.20 7.67
C ARG A 62 4.94 15.08 8.72
N SER A 63 5.26 13.84 9.06
CA SER A 63 6.17 13.54 10.16
C SER A 63 6.99 12.28 9.88
N PRO A 64 8.29 12.29 10.23
CA PRO A 64 9.16 11.12 10.17
C PRO A 64 8.88 10.16 11.34
N ASP A 65 8.49 10.69 12.52
CA ASP A 65 8.09 9.91 13.70
C ASP A 65 6.67 10.27 14.16
N ARG A 66 5.70 9.65 13.50
CA ARG A 66 4.29 10.01 13.64
C ARG A 66 3.70 9.80 15.01
N GLU A 67 4.25 8.91 15.83
CA GLU A 67 3.69 8.67 17.17
C GLU A 67 4.21 9.72 18.14
N THR A 68 5.52 9.96 18.14
CA THR A 68 6.17 10.99 18.97
C THR A 68 5.67 12.38 18.58
N ASP A 69 5.70 12.72 17.29
CA ASP A 69 5.31 14.05 16.82
C ASP A 69 3.83 14.33 17.09
N ARG A 70 2.97 13.32 17.01
CA ARG A 70 1.53 13.44 17.33
C ARG A 70 1.33 13.71 18.83
N ASP A 71 2.10 13.06 19.69
CA ASP A 71 2.03 13.31 21.13
C ASP A 71 2.61 14.69 21.50
N GLU A 72 3.65 15.14 20.78
CA GLU A 72 4.20 16.49 20.92
C GLU A 72 3.24 17.58 20.42
N ILE A 73 2.61 17.41 19.25
CA ILE A 73 1.59 18.34 18.75
C ILE A 73 0.42 18.43 19.74
N LEU A 74 -0.04 17.29 20.28
CA LEU A 74 -1.10 17.28 21.30
C LEU A 74 -0.66 18.02 22.57
N ARG A 75 0.58 17.84 23.00
CA ARG A 75 1.14 18.55 24.15
C ARG A 75 1.22 20.05 23.88
N ASN A 76 1.69 20.46 22.70
CA ASN A 76 1.80 21.87 22.30
C ASN A 76 0.42 22.54 22.27
N LEU A 77 -0.58 21.88 21.69
CA LEU A 77 -1.97 22.36 21.69
C LEU A 77 -2.47 22.62 23.11
N ARG A 78 -2.27 21.68 24.02
CA ARG A 78 -2.71 21.82 25.43
C ARG A 78 -1.93 22.91 26.17
N GLN A 79 -0.63 23.03 25.92
CA GLN A 79 0.20 24.09 26.48
C GLN A 79 -0.22 25.48 25.98
N ALA A 80 -0.72 25.56 24.73
CA ALA A 80 -1.30 26.76 24.15
C ALA A 80 -2.76 27.00 24.57
N GLY A 81 -3.29 26.25 25.54
CA GLY A 81 -4.66 26.41 26.04
C GLY A 81 -5.76 25.88 25.11
N VAL A 82 -5.41 25.12 24.07
CA VAL A 82 -6.38 24.53 23.14
C VAL A 82 -6.97 23.25 23.73
N ASP A 83 -8.30 23.12 23.73
CA ASP A 83 -8.96 21.87 24.10
C ASP A 83 -8.74 20.83 23.01
N ALA A 84 -7.80 19.91 23.26
CA ALA A 84 -7.39 18.87 22.34
C ALA A 84 -7.21 17.51 23.04
N LYS A 85 -7.58 16.45 22.32
CA LYS A 85 -7.47 15.05 22.75
C LYS A 85 -7.17 14.14 21.58
N LEU A 86 -6.72 12.92 21.88
CA LEU A 86 -6.67 11.86 20.88
C LEU A 86 -8.08 11.50 20.46
N GLY A 87 -8.30 11.51 19.14
CA GLY A 87 -9.52 11.07 18.50
C GLY A 87 -9.43 9.62 18.06
N ASP A 88 -10.58 8.99 17.85
CA ASP A 88 -10.64 7.63 17.29
C ASP A 88 -10.57 7.68 15.75
N SER A 89 -9.74 6.81 15.17
CA SER A 89 -9.77 6.58 13.73
C SER A 89 -9.28 5.17 13.35
N GLN A 90 -9.50 4.80 12.08
CA GLN A 90 -8.94 3.58 11.49
C GLN A 90 -7.50 3.78 10.96
N SER A 91 -6.87 4.92 11.24
CA SER A 91 -5.49 5.21 10.88
C SER A 91 -4.51 4.41 11.76
N SER A 92 -3.28 4.22 11.28
CA SER A 92 -2.23 3.59 12.09
C SER A 92 -1.79 4.44 13.29
N VAL A 93 -2.12 5.74 13.27
CA VAL A 93 -1.82 6.74 14.31
C VAL A 93 -3.12 7.50 14.56
N ASP A 94 -3.60 7.43 15.81
CA ASP A 94 -4.79 8.14 16.28
C ASP A 94 -4.64 9.65 16.02
N PRO A 95 -5.64 10.32 15.39
CA PRO A 95 -5.60 11.75 15.11
C PRO A 95 -5.74 12.55 16.40
N ILE A 96 -5.51 13.86 16.31
CA ILE A 96 -5.82 14.81 17.38
C ILE A 96 -7.11 15.52 17.00
N ASP A 97 -8.10 15.47 17.88
CA ASP A 97 -9.35 16.22 17.78
C ASP A 97 -9.35 17.34 18.80
N GLY A 98 -9.87 18.50 18.41
CA GLY A 98 -10.02 19.60 19.34
C GLY A 98 -10.94 20.69 18.83
N LYS A 99 -11.04 21.75 19.61
CA LYS A 99 -11.81 22.95 19.30
C LYS A 99 -10.97 24.18 19.66
N PHE A 100 -10.88 25.12 18.73
CA PHE A 100 -10.21 26.41 18.93
C PHE A 100 -11.09 27.50 18.32
N GLU A 101 -11.32 28.60 19.04
CA GLU A 101 -12.16 29.73 18.58
C GLU A 101 -13.49 29.30 17.96
N ASP A 102 -14.21 28.43 18.67
CA ASP A 102 -15.48 27.84 18.22
C ASP A 102 -15.47 26.95 16.98
N ARG A 103 -14.29 26.72 16.39
CA ARG A 103 -14.09 25.84 15.24
C ARG A 103 -13.50 24.50 15.64
N ALA A 104 -14.17 23.41 15.28
CA ALA A 104 -13.60 22.08 15.49
C ALA A 104 -12.45 21.83 14.50
N PHE A 105 -11.42 21.11 14.94
CA PHE A 105 -10.34 20.65 14.07
C PHE A 105 -10.04 19.17 14.28
N ARG A 106 -9.46 18.56 13.25
CA ARG A 106 -8.86 17.23 13.31
C ARG A 106 -7.50 17.24 12.62
N ILE A 107 -6.45 16.86 13.35
CA ILE A 107 -5.09 16.73 12.82
C ILE A 107 -4.79 15.25 12.58
N PHE A 108 -4.44 14.91 11.34
CA PHE A 108 -3.88 13.62 11.00
C PHE A 108 -2.36 13.74 10.85
N VAL A 109 -1.62 12.97 11.64
CA VAL A 109 -0.17 12.84 11.48
C VAL A 109 0.11 11.68 10.51
N LYS A 110 0.54 12.04 9.31
CA LYS A 110 0.84 11.15 8.20
C LYS A 110 2.35 11.08 7.98
N PRO A 111 2.85 9.98 7.40
CA PRO A 111 4.28 9.87 7.20
C PRO A 111 4.72 10.84 6.10
N GLU A 112 5.96 11.32 6.21
CA GLU A 112 6.61 12.12 5.17
C GLU A 112 6.73 11.34 3.86
N SER A 113 7.18 10.09 3.96
CA SER A 113 7.34 9.15 2.85
C SER A 113 6.63 7.83 3.16
N GLY A 114 6.20 7.13 2.11
CA GLY A 114 5.31 5.99 2.22
C GLY A 114 3.85 6.41 2.44
N GLY A 115 2.93 5.57 1.97
CA GLY A 115 1.49 5.81 2.09
C GLY A 115 0.74 5.59 0.78
N MET A 116 -0.58 5.57 0.83
CA MET A 116 -1.42 5.24 -0.33
C MET A 116 -1.24 6.24 -1.48
N GLY A 117 -1.10 7.54 -1.17
CA GLY A 117 -0.88 8.58 -2.18
C GLY A 117 0.44 8.40 -2.93
N GLU A 118 1.54 8.21 -2.20
CA GLU A 118 2.84 7.97 -2.81
C GLU A 118 2.89 6.62 -3.54
N THR A 119 2.22 5.59 -3.03
CA THR A 119 2.11 4.29 -3.73
C THR A 119 1.39 4.44 -5.06
N THR A 120 0.31 5.22 -5.09
CA THR A 120 -0.47 5.49 -6.31
C THR A 120 0.34 6.31 -7.32
N LEU A 121 1.04 7.35 -6.85
CA LEU A 121 1.95 8.14 -7.66
C LEU A 121 3.06 7.26 -8.27
N ASN A 122 3.71 6.46 -7.43
CA ASN A 122 4.78 5.55 -7.84
C ASN A 122 4.35 4.48 -8.84
N ALA A 123 3.13 3.97 -8.73
CA ALA A 123 2.56 3.04 -9.69
C ALA A 123 2.31 3.77 -11.03
N SER A 124 1.69 4.95 -10.96
CA SER A 124 1.38 5.74 -12.14
C SER A 124 2.62 6.17 -12.93
N ILE A 125 3.73 6.54 -12.26
CA ILE A 125 5.02 6.83 -12.91
C ILE A 125 5.47 5.64 -13.77
N THR A 126 5.40 4.42 -13.22
CA THR A 126 5.84 3.21 -13.92
C THR A 126 4.89 2.76 -15.03
N GLU A 127 3.64 3.19 -15.00
CA GLU A 127 2.60 2.80 -15.96
C GLU A 127 2.47 3.80 -17.12
N LEU A 128 2.31 5.07 -16.80
CA LEU A 128 1.97 6.13 -17.75
C LEU A 128 3.18 6.56 -18.59
N PHE A 129 4.30 6.87 -17.94
CA PHE A 129 5.46 7.48 -18.60
C PHE A 129 6.04 6.63 -19.73
N PRO A 130 6.21 5.29 -19.59
CA PRO A 130 6.69 4.49 -20.71
C PRO A 130 5.73 4.46 -21.91
N CYS A 131 4.42 4.57 -21.68
CA CYS A 131 3.45 4.65 -22.77
C CYS A 131 3.60 5.97 -23.55
N ILE A 132 3.75 7.10 -22.83
CA ILE A 132 4.01 8.41 -23.44
C ILE A 132 5.31 8.38 -24.26
N ALA A 133 6.38 7.83 -23.68
CA ALA A 133 7.67 7.72 -24.37
C ALA A 133 7.57 6.90 -25.65
N PHE A 134 6.88 5.75 -25.59
CA PHE A 134 6.67 4.91 -26.76
C PHE A 134 5.88 5.62 -27.85
N GLU A 135 4.75 6.25 -27.51
CA GLU A 135 3.89 6.94 -28.47
C GLU A 135 4.60 8.09 -29.19
N ASN A 136 5.37 8.89 -28.44
CA ASN A 136 6.17 9.98 -29.01
C ASN A 136 7.52 9.53 -29.61
N LYS A 137 7.81 8.22 -29.63
CA LYS A 137 9.09 7.65 -30.09
C LYS A 137 10.31 8.20 -29.33
N TYR A 138 10.11 8.65 -28.10
CA TYR A 138 11.17 9.14 -27.22
C TYR A 138 11.93 7.98 -26.58
N LYS A 139 13.25 8.10 -26.49
CA LYS A 139 14.14 7.07 -25.90
C LYS A 139 14.78 7.63 -24.62
N PRO A 140 14.13 7.43 -23.46
CA PRO A 140 14.61 8.00 -22.20
C PRO A 140 15.93 7.35 -21.76
N LYS A 141 16.87 8.15 -21.26
CA LYS A 141 18.22 7.71 -20.86
C LYS A 141 18.40 7.66 -19.34
N ASP A 142 17.89 8.66 -18.65
CA ASP A 142 17.98 8.84 -17.21
C ASP A 142 16.70 9.48 -16.65
N ALA A 143 16.57 9.47 -15.33
CA ALA A 143 15.35 9.89 -14.65
C ALA A 143 15.02 11.38 -14.87
N LYS A 144 16.04 12.24 -14.81
CA LYS A 144 15.84 13.69 -14.85
C LYS A 144 15.45 14.14 -16.25
N SER A 145 16.22 13.76 -17.27
CA SER A 145 15.93 14.12 -18.66
C SER A 145 14.59 13.58 -19.15
N PHE A 146 14.20 12.40 -18.66
CA PHE A 146 12.89 11.84 -18.99
C PHE A 146 11.75 12.63 -18.33
N HIS A 147 11.89 13.04 -17.07
CA HIS A 147 10.86 13.86 -16.42
C HIS A 147 10.74 15.25 -17.05
N GLU A 148 11.86 15.92 -17.33
CA GLU A 148 11.89 17.21 -18.04
C GLU A 148 11.15 17.11 -19.38
N TYR A 149 11.44 16.07 -20.17
CA TYR A 149 10.73 15.83 -21.43
C TYR A 149 9.22 15.70 -21.24
N LEU A 150 8.77 14.99 -20.20
CA LEU A 150 7.34 14.74 -19.95
C LEU A 150 6.55 16.01 -19.58
N ILE A 151 7.20 16.99 -18.96
CA ILE A 151 6.56 18.26 -18.57
C ILE A 151 6.01 19.01 -19.79
N ASP A 152 6.71 18.93 -20.92
CA ASP A 152 6.37 19.66 -22.14
C ASP A 152 5.41 18.89 -23.08
N VAL A 153 4.99 17.67 -22.72
CA VAL A 153 4.15 16.84 -23.58
C VAL A 153 2.69 17.28 -23.55
N ASP A 154 2.11 17.54 -24.72
CA ASP A 154 0.69 17.79 -24.89
C ASP A 154 -0.13 16.48 -24.79
N LEU A 155 -0.56 16.17 -23.56
CA LEU A 155 -1.29 14.94 -23.23
C LEU A 155 -2.62 14.78 -23.98
N LYS A 156 -3.24 15.87 -24.46
CA LYS A 156 -4.51 15.81 -25.18
C LYS A 156 -4.38 15.17 -26.56
N LYS A 157 -3.16 15.13 -27.10
CA LYS A 157 -2.85 14.52 -28.41
C LYS A 157 -2.47 13.05 -28.31
N LEU A 158 -2.28 12.54 -27.10
CA LEU A 158 -1.85 11.16 -26.88
C LEU A 158 -3.05 10.21 -26.84
N LYS A 159 -2.93 9.08 -27.52
CA LYS A 159 -3.88 7.97 -27.49
C LYS A 159 -3.70 7.13 -26.24
N CYS A 160 -2.49 7.08 -25.66
CA CYS A 160 -2.23 6.29 -24.47
C CYS A 160 -2.96 6.78 -23.21
N VAL A 161 -3.51 7.99 -23.23
CA VAL A 161 -4.33 8.56 -22.16
C VAL A 161 -5.75 8.78 -22.69
N ILE A 162 -6.78 8.35 -21.95
CA ILE A 162 -8.16 8.70 -22.32
C ILE A 162 -8.46 10.16 -21.98
N PRO A 163 -9.38 10.83 -22.70
CA PRO A 163 -9.74 12.23 -22.41
C PRO A 163 -10.11 12.50 -20.94
N GLY A 164 -10.79 11.56 -20.29
CA GLY A 164 -11.19 11.67 -18.88
C GLY A 164 -10.06 11.58 -17.86
N ASP A 165 -8.86 11.16 -18.26
CA ASP A 165 -7.70 10.99 -17.37
C ASP A 165 -6.60 12.04 -17.61
N VAL A 166 -6.77 12.97 -18.55
CA VAL A 166 -5.73 13.95 -18.93
C VAL A 166 -5.28 14.81 -17.75
N GLU A 167 -6.22 15.35 -16.97
CA GLU A 167 -5.88 16.19 -15.80
C GLU A 167 -5.11 15.40 -14.75
N LYS A 168 -5.53 14.16 -14.50
CA LYS A 168 -4.86 13.26 -13.56
C LYS A 168 -3.45 12.90 -14.03
N ALA A 169 -3.29 12.61 -15.33
CA ALA A 169 -2.00 12.33 -15.95
C ALA A 169 -1.05 13.54 -15.81
N GLN A 170 -1.55 14.75 -16.04
CA GLN A 170 -0.78 15.98 -15.84
C GLN A 170 -0.35 16.16 -14.39
N GLU A 171 -1.27 15.91 -13.44
CA GLU A 171 -0.96 15.99 -12.01
C GLU A 171 0.15 15.00 -11.62
N ILE A 172 0.13 13.78 -12.17
CA ILE A 172 1.16 12.76 -11.94
C ILE A 172 2.52 13.21 -12.46
N ILE A 173 2.57 13.78 -13.68
CA ILE A 173 3.82 14.31 -14.26
C ILE A 173 4.37 15.43 -13.38
N ASN A 174 3.53 16.41 -13.04
CA ASN A 174 3.95 17.59 -12.27
C ASN A 174 4.42 17.26 -10.85
N ARG A 175 3.99 16.12 -10.29
CA ARG A 175 4.31 15.72 -8.92
C ARG A 175 5.31 14.57 -8.84
N ALA A 176 5.81 14.07 -9.96
CA ALA A 176 6.63 12.86 -9.97
C ALA A 176 7.89 12.99 -9.09
N ASP A 177 8.56 14.14 -9.19
CA ASP A 177 9.76 14.54 -8.44
C ASP A 177 9.54 14.61 -6.92
N THR A 178 8.30 14.83 -6.47
CA THR A 178 7.95 14.82 -5.04
C THR A 178 7.97 13.42 -4.41
N SER A 179 8.09 12.36 -5.21
CA SER A 179 8.18 10.98 -4.70
C SER A 179 9.54 10.71 -4.05
N SER A 180 9.52 10.11 -2.85
CA SER A 180 10.76 9.63 -2.21
C SER A 180 11.44 8.49 -2.98
N LYS A 181 10.79 7.97 -4.03
CA LYS A 181 11.29 6.90 -4.91
C LYS A 181 11.39 7.36 -6.36
N PHE A 182 11.46 8.67 -6.61
CA PHE A 182 11.47 9.25 -7.94
C PHE A 182 12.47 8.55 -8.87
N GLU A 183 13.76 8.53 -8.53
CA GLU A 183 14.78 7.92 -9.39
C GLU A 183 14.53 6.43 -9.67
N ASP A 184 14.19 5.66 -8.63
CA ASP A 184 13.88 4.23 -8.76
C ASP A 184 12.71 4.00 -9.73
N LYS A 185 11.66 4.80 -9.61
CA LYS A 185 10.44 4.64 -10.41
C LYS A 185 10.62 5.13 -11.84
N MET A 186 11.37 6.21 -12.03
CA MET A 186 11.77 6.66 -13.36
C MET A 186 12.65 5.65 -14.07
N ASN A 187 13.63 5.05 -13.38
CA ASN A 187 14.45 3.98 -13.96
C ASN A 187 13.60 2.75 -14.32
N ASN A 188 12.65 2.37 -13.47
CA ASN A 188 11.71 1.29 -13.81
C ASN A 188 10.83 1.65 -15.01
N ALA A 189 10.37 2.90 -15.15
CA ALA A 189 9.65 3.37 -16.33
C ALA A 189 10.52 3.25 -17.60
N ILE A 190 11.81 3.58 -17.53
CA ILE A 190 12.77 3.37 -18.62
C ILE A 190 12.86 1.88 -19.00
N ALA A 191 12.94 0.99 -18.02
CA ALA A 191 12.98 -0.45 -18.24
C ALA A 191 11.69 -0.99 -18.90
N ILE A 192 10.53 -0.46 -18.50
CA ILE A 192 9.23 -0.82 -19.09
C ILE A 192 9.13 -0.29 -20.53
N ASN A 193 9.60 0.93 -20.80
CA ASN A 193 9.68 1.43 -22.18
C ASN A 193 10.57 0.52 -23.05
N LYS A 194 11.69 0.02 -22.51
CA LYS A 194 12.53 -0.97 -23.18
C LYS A 194 11.75 -2.25 -23.49
N PHE A 195 11.00 -2.79 -22.53
CA PHE A 195 10.12 -3.93 -22.74
C PHE A 195 9.10 -3.68 -23.87
N ILE A 196 8.43 -2.52 -23.89
CA ILE A 196 7.46 -2.19 -24.96
C ILE A 196 8.17 -2.14 -26.32
N LEU A 197 9.38 -1.56 -26.39
CA LEU A 197 10.18 -1.52 -27.61
C LEU A 197 10.60 -2.91 -28.08
N ASP A 198 10.97 -3.81 -27.17
CA ASP A 198 11.34 -5.19 -27.49
C ASP A 198 10.11 -5.96 -27.99
N GLN A 199 8.96 -5.87 -27.31
CA GLN A 199 7.69 -6.45 -27.78
C GLN A 199 7.26 -5.92 -29.15
N ASN A 200 7.45 -4.61 -29.41
CA ASN A 200 7.11 -4.00 -30.70
C ASN A 200 8.01 -4.49 -31.85
N LYS A 201 9.21 -5.03 -31.58
CA LYS A 201 10.04 -5.69 -32.60
C LYS A 201 9.47 -7.05 -32.96
N ASP A 202 9.00 -7.81 -31.97
CA ASP A 202 8.46 -9.16 -32.17
C ASP A 202 7.08 -9.12 -32.83
N LYS A 203 6.18 -8.27 -32.33
CA LYS A 203 4.86 -8.03 -32.93
C LYS A 203 4.55 -6.55 -32.90
N LYS A 204 4.30 -5.98 -34.08
CA LYS A 204 4.13 -4.53 -34.25
C LYS A 204 2.99 -4.00 -33.36
N ILE A 205 3.33 -3.08 -32.45
CA ILE A 205 2.38 -2.36 -31.60
C ILE A 205 1.93 -1.10 -32.34
N VAL A 206 0.62 -0.87 -32.36
CA VAL A 206 -0.01 0.33 -32.96
C VAL A 206 -0.50 1.33 -31.92
N GLU A 207 -0.78 0.86 -30.71
CA GLU A 207 -1.22 1.70 -29.60
C GLU A 207 -0.77 1.10 -28.26
N THR A 208 -0.35 1.97 -27.34
CA THR A 208 -0.23 1.63 -25.91
C THR A 208 -1.31 2.38 -25.16
N ARG A 209 -1.83 1.81 -24.08
CA ARG A 209 -2.88 2.43 -23.25
C ARG A 209 -2.53 2.32 -21.77
N TRP A 210 -2.58 3.44 -21.06
CA TRP A 210 -2.53 3.48 -19.60
C TRP A 210 -3.90 3.12 -19.01
N GLY A 211 -3.95 2.10 -18.15
CA GLY A 211 -5.19 1.51 -17.66
C GLY A 211 -5.48 1.68 -16.16
N PRO A 212 -5.39 2.88 -15.57
CA PRO A 212 -5.46 3.07 -14.11
C PRO A 212 -6.85 2.82 -13.51
N THR A 213 -7.90 2.77 -14.35
CA THR A 213 -9.27 2.51 -13.93
C THR A 213 -9.98 1.56 -14.87
N ASN A 214 -11.14 1.06 -14.47
CA ASN A 214 -12.02 0.27 -15.32
C ASN A 214 -12.48 1.01 -16.59
N LYS A 215 -12.56 2.35 -16.57
CA LYS A 215 -12.95 3.17 -17.74
C LYS A 215 -11.79 3.46 -18.70
N SER A 216 -10.56 3.36 -18.21
CA SER A 216 -9.34 3.67 -18.97
C SER A 216 -8.85 2.50 -19.84
N LYS A 217 -9.47 1.32 -19.68
CA LYS A 217 -9.11 0.11 -20.40
C LYS A 217 -9.60 0.16 -21.85
N PRO A 218 -8.88 -0.44 -22.81
CA PRO A 218 -9.33 -0.53 -24.19
C PRO A 218 -10.71 -1.21 -24.33
N ALA A 219 -11.44 -0.87 -25.38
CA ALA A 219 -12.69 -1.55 -25.71
C ALA A 219 -12.48 -3.07 -25.87
N GLY A 220 -13.42 -3.87 -25.36
CA GLY A 220 -13.31 -5.33 -25.36
C GLY A 220 -12.50 -5.91 -24.19
N VAL A 221 -11.79 -5.08 -23.40
CA VAL A 221 -11.11 -5.52 -22.19
C VAL A 221 -12.08 -5.44 -20.99
N PRO A 222 -12.26 -6.50 -20.19
CA PRO A 222 -13.09 -6.45 -18.99
C PRO A 222 -12.62 -5.39 -17.98
N GLY A 223 -13.56 -4.68 -17.35
CA GLY A 223 -13.24 -3.66 -16.33
C GLY A 223 -12.42 -4.19 -15.15
N GLY A 224 -12.50 -5.49 -14.85
CA GLY A 224 -11.72 -6.19 -13.81
C GLY A 224 -10.33 -6.72 -14.26
N HIS A 225 -9.94 -6.52 -15.52
CA HIS A 225 -8.70 -7.07 -16.08
C HIS A 225 -7.44 -6.64 -15.27
N PRO A 226 -6.45 -7.53 -15.02
CA PRO A 226 -5.32 -7.24 -14.14
C PRO A 226 -4.19 -6.37 -14.76
N GLY A 227 -4.21 -6.14 -16.06
CA GLY A 227 -3.23 -5.31 -16.76
C GLY A 227 -3.25 -3.84 -16.33
N ASP A 228 -2.06 -3.28 -16.08
CA ASP A 228 -1.84 -1.90 -15.68
C ASP A 228 -1.59 -1.00 -16.93
N ILE A 229 -0.97 -1.58 -17.97
CA ILE A 229 -0.91 -1.03 -19.33
C ILE A 229 -1.42 -2.06 -20.35
N PHE A 230 -1.78 -1.61 -21.55
CA PHE A 230 -2.24 -2.48 -22.64
C PHE A 230 -1.51 -2.18 -23.93
N LEU A 231 -1.13 -3.23 -24.65
CA LEU A 231 -0.48 -3.15 -25.95
C LEU A 231 -1.49 -3.65 -26.99
N THR A 232 -1.87 -2.78 -27.93
CA THR A 232 -2.70 -3.16 -29.07
C THR A 232 -1.79 -3.39 -30.27
N TYR A 233 -1.85 -4.59 -30.83
CA TYR A 233 -1.06 -4.96 -31.99
C TYR A 233 -1.77 -4.64 -33.30
N PHE A 234 -1.02 -4.68 -34.39
CA PHE A 234 -1.55 -4.38 -35.73
C PHE A 234 -2.75 -5.27 -36.13
N ASP A 235 -2.79 -6.52 -35.69
CA ASP A 235 -3.90 -7.46 -35.91
C ASP A 235 -5.11 -7.23 -34.97
N LYS A 236 -5.10 -6.13 -34.21
CA LYS A 236 -6.10 -5.74 -33.21
C LYS A 236 -6.15 -6.64 -31.96
N SER A 237 -5.27 -7.63 -31.85
CA SER A 237 -5.12 -8.35 -30.60
C SER A 237 -4.58 -7.43 -29.51
N ILE A 238 -5.00 -7.67 -28.27
CA ILE A 238 -4.62 -6.86 -27.12
C ILE A 238 -3.85 -7.76 -26.14
N LEU A 239 -2.71 -7.28 -25.64
CA LEU A 239 -2.02 -7.86 -24.50
C LEU A 239 -2.15 -6.90 -23.32
N GLY A 240 -2.71 -7.37 -22.22
CA GLY A 240 -2.61 -6.65 -20.96
C GLY A 240 -1.29 -6.95 -20.28
N VAL A 241 -0.63 -5.93 -19.74
CA VAL A 241 0.65 -6.08 -19.05
C VAL A 241 0.47 -5.61 -17.62
N SER A 242 0.61 -6.53 -16.66
CA SER A 242 0.65 -6.17 -15.25
C SER A 242 2.08 -5.87 -14.81
N LEU A 243 2.27 -4.68 -14.29
CA LEU A 243 3.54 -4.15 -13.84
C LEU A 243 3.73 -4.44 -12.34
N LYS A 244 4.91 -4.94 -12.00
CA LYS A 244 5.35 -5.11 -10.61
C LYS A 244 6.62 -4.32 -10.39
N ALA A 245 6.66 -3.60 -9.27
CA ALA A 245 7.81 -2.79 -8.90
C ALA A 245 8.36 -3.27 -7.55
N GLY A 246 9.57 -3.80 -7.55
CA GLY A 246 10.24 -4.24 -6.33
C GLY A 246 11.73 -4.48 -6.57
N GLY A 247 12.55 -4.37 -5.51
CA GLY A 247 13.98 -4.60 -5.60
C GLY A 247 14.30 -5.98 -6.20
N LYS A 248 15.47 -6.09 -6.87
CA LYS A 248 15.92 -7.30 -7.58
C LYS A 248 15.76 -8.60 -6.76
N LYS A 249 15.86 -8.52 -5.41
CA LYS A 249 15.74 -9.65 -4.47
C LYS A 249 14.34 -9.90 -3.87
N THR A 250 13.34 -9.06 -4.15
CA THR A 250 11.98 -9.20 -3.59
C THR A 250 11.04 -9.88 -4.57
N THR A 251 10.61 -11.11 -4.28
CA THR A 251 9.52 -11.75 -5.03
C THR A 251 8.21 -11.30 -4.40
N GLU A 252 7.47 -10.42 -5.09
CA GLU A 252 6.17 -9.96 -4.62
C GLU A 252 5.12 -11.06 -4.77
N PRO A 253 4.14 -11.11 -3.85
CA PRO A 253 3.12 -12.13 -3.89
C PRO A 253 2.13 -11.88 -5.03
N LYS A 254 2.02 -12.85 -5.93
CA LYS A 254 1.12 -12.92 -7.09
C LYS A 254 -0.37 -12.95 -6.75
N LEU A 255 -0.70 -13.32 -5.51
CA LEU A 255 -2.01 -13.13 -4.89
C LEU A 255 -1.79 -12.50 -3.52
N ASN A 256 -2.59 -11.50 -3.15
CA ASN A 256 -2.61 -10.91 -1.81
C ASN A 256 -4.06 -10.75 -1.37
N THR A 257 -4.53 -11.64 -0.50
CA THR A 257 -5.91 -11.70 -0.03
C THR A 257 -5.94 -11.93 1.49
N TYR A 258 -7.10 -12.26 2.04
CA TYR A 258 -7.31 -12.45 3.47
C TYR A 258 -8.01 -13.79 3.76
N VAL A 259 -7.75 -14.38 4.93
CA VAL A 259 -8.39 -15.64 5.37
C VAL A 259 -9.91 -15.62 5.20
N ASN A 260 -10.58 -14.53 5.60
CA ASN A 260 -12.02 -14.39 5.41
C ASN A 260 -12.44 -14.53 3.94
N THR A 261 -11.71 -13.87 3.03
CA THR A 261 -11.97 -13.92 1.58
C THR A 261 -11.79 -15.34 1.04
N VAL A 262 -10.72 -16.03 1.44
CA VAL A 262 -10.46 -17.42 1.04
C VAL A 262 -11.60 -18.33 1.50
N PHE A 263 -11.95 -18.32 2.78
CA PHE A 263 -13.02 -19.18 3.29
C PHE A 263 -14.39 -18.86 2.67
N ASN A 264 -14.66 -17.59 2.35
CA ASN A 264 -15.87 -17.21 1.64
C ASN A 264 -15.90 -17.75 0.21
N ALA A 265 -14.77 -17.72 -0.51
CA ALA A 265 -14.66 -18.29 -1.86
C ALA A 265 -14.94 -19.81 -1.85
N PHE A 266 -14.52 -20.51 -0.80
CA PHE A 266 -14.84 -21.93 -0.58
C PHE A 266 -16.25 -22.16 0.03
N ARG A 267 -17.04 -21.11 0.27
CA ARG A 267 -18.36 -21.17 0.95
C ARG A 267 -18.32 -21.78 2.35
N GLN A 268 -17.20 -21.61 3.07
CA GLN A 268 -16.91 -22.18 4.39
C GLN A 268 -16.93 -21.14 5.53
N GLY A 269 -17.69 -20.05 5.39
CA GLY A 269 -17.79 -18.99 6.42
C GLY A 269 -18.25 -19.50 7.80
N ASN A 270 -19.14 -20.50 7.83
CA ASN A 270 -19.57 -21.14 9.08
C ASN A 270 -18.44 -21.90 9.78
N LYS A 271 -17.59 -22.59 9.02
CA LYS A 271 -16.39 -23.27 9.55
C LYS A 271 -15.42 -22.25 10.11
N LEU A 272 -15.20 -21.14 9.41
CA LEU A 272 -14.32 -20.07 9.86
C LEU A 272 -14.77 -19.46 11.20
N ARG A 273 -16.07 -19.29 11.41
CA ARG A 273 -16.62 -18.82 12.70
C ARG A 273 -16.24 -19.77 13.86
N ARG A 274 -16.30 -21.09 13.65
CA ARG A 274 -15.86 -22.09 14.64
C ARG A 274 -14.34 -22.05 14.87
N ILE A 275 -13.57 -21.80 13.81
CA ILE A 275 -12.11 -21.61 13.91
C ILE A 275 -11.80 -20.40 14.78
N TYR A 276 -12.52 -19.28 14.63
CA TYR A 276 -12.33 -18.11 15.50
C TYR A 276 -12.68 -18.38 16.97
N THR A 277 -13.65 -19.25 17.27
CA THR A 277 -13.89 -19.72 18.63
C THR A 277 -12.68 -20.47 19.20
N LYS A 278 -12.04 -21.32 18.40
CA LYS A 278 -10.80 -22.00 18.80
C LYS A 278 -9.63 -21.02 18.98
N VAL A 279 -9.45 -20.08 18.05
CA VAL A 279 -8.44 -19.02 18.16
C VAL A 279 -8.63 -18.21 19.44
N HIS A 280 -9.88 -17.88 19.79
CA HIS A 280 -10.15 -17.20 21.05
C HIS A 280 -9.73 -18.06 22.25
N LYS A 281 -10.17 -19.32 22.30
CA LYS A 281 -9.84 -20.24 23.40
C LYS A 281 -8.33 -20.39 23.61
N ASP A 282 -7.57 -20.52 22.53
CA ASP A 282 -6.17 -20.93 22.57
C ASP A 282 -5.18 -19.74 22.52
N ALA A 283 -5.61 -18.58 22.01
CA ALA A 283 -4.78 -17.37 21.89
C ALA A 283 -5.41 -16.15 22.59
N HIS A 284 -6.41 -15.48 21.98
CA HIS A 284 -6.91 -14.19 22.47
C HIS A 284 -7.46 -14.23 23.90
N GLY A 285 -8.23 -15.26 24.23
CA GLY A 285 -8.85 -15.46 25.54
C GLY A 285 -7.85 -15.78 26.66
N LYS A 286 -6.56 -15.97 26.34
CA LYS A 286 -5.49 -16.05 27.35
C LYS A 286 -5.03 -14.67 27.85
N ILE A 287 -5.50 -13.59 27.21
CA ILE A 287 -5.16 -12.22 27.58
C ILE A 287 -6.20 -11.71 28.59
N PRO A 288 -5.79 -11.27 29.79
CA PRO A 288 -6.72 -10.71 30.78
C PRO A 288 -7.51 -9.53 30.20
N GLY A 289 -8.82 -9.51 30.46
CA GLY A 289 -9.73 -8.46 29.97
C GLY A 289 -10.19 -8.62 28.52
N MET A 290 -9.80 -9.69 27.83
CA MET A 290 -10.27 -9.98 26.47
C MET A 290 -11.80 -10.21 26.44
N PRO A 291 -12.55 -9.56 25.53
CA PRO A 291 -13.98 -9.83 25.36
C PRO A 291 -14.27 -11.30 24.97
N PRO A 292 -15.52 -11.78 25.12
CA PRO A 292 -15.88 -13.17 24.82
C PRO A 292 -15.73 -13.53 23.34
N ALA A 293 -15.59 -14.82 23.04
CA ALA A 293 -15.29 -15.36 21.71
C ALA A 293 -16.26 -14.91 20.60
N ASN A 294 -17.53 -14.64 20.93
CA ASN A 294 -18.54 -14.19 19.97
C ASN A 294 -18.46 -12.69 19.65
N ARG A 295 -17.67 -11.90 20.40
CA ARG A 295 -17.63 -10.44 20.28
C ARG A 295 -16.22 -9.86 20.13
N PHE A 296 -15.15 -10.58 20.49
CA PHE A 296 -13.79 -10.03 20.52
C PHE A 296 -13.31 -9.40 19.20
N GLN A 297 -13.79 -9.86 18.04
CA GLN A 297 -13.41 -9.28 16.75
C GLN A 297 -14.07 -7.93 16.43
N LYS A 298 -15.16 -7.59 17.13
CA LYS A 298 -15.98 -6.38 16.88
C LYS A 298 -15.99 -5.42 18.07
N ASP A 299 -15.55 -5.88 19.23
CA ASP A 299 -15.55 -5.09 20.45
C ASP A 299 -14.43 -4.04 20.42
N ARG A 300 -14.78 -2.78 20.67
CA ARG A 300 -13.84 -1.66 20.70
C ARG A 300 -12.77 -1.82 21.78
N LYS A 301 -13.06 -2.58 22.84
CA LYS A 301 -12.12 -2.83 23.95
C LYS A 301 -10.97 -3.75 23.54
N THR A 302 -11.16 -4.63 22.55
CA THR A 302 -10.14 -5.61 22.13
C THR A 302 -8.84 -4.92 21.73
N SER A 303 -8.91 -3.85 20.95
CA SER A 303 -7.73 -3.11 20.50
C SER A 303 -6.91 -2.57 21.67
N GLN A 304 -7.59 -2.01 22.68
CA GLN A 304 -6.94 -1.45 23.86
C GLN A 304 -6.33 -2.56 24.73
N VAL A 305 -7.06 -3.64 24.98
CA VAL A 305 -6.56 -4.82 25.72
C VAL A 305 -5.29 -5.38 25.09
N LEU A 306 -5.26 -5.50 23.75
CA LEU A 306 -4.08 -5.97 23.03
C LEU A 306 -2.91 -4.98 23.11
N ARG A 307 -3.16 -3.66 23.01
CA ARG A 307 -2.14 -2.61 23.18
C ARG A 307 -1.51 -2.70 24.57
N ASP A 308 -2.33 -2.76 25.61
CA ASP A 308 -1.85 -2.77 27.01
C ASP A 308 -1.11 -4.06 27.34
N PHE A 309 -1.58 -5.18 26.82
CA PHE A 309 -0.90 -6.47 27.01
C PHE A 309 0.46 -6.52 26.31
N ASP A 310 0.56 -6.02 25.07
CA ASP A 310 1.83 -5.96 24.33
C ASP A 310 2.87 -5.08 25.05
N LYS A 311 2.45 -3.92 25.57
CA LYS A 311 3.33 -3.03 26.35
C LYS A 311 3.84 -3.69 27.63
N LYS A 312 3.00 -4.49 28.30
CA LYS A 312 3.35 -5.16 29.56
C LYS A 312 4.13 -6.46 29.36
N ASN A 313 3.83 -7.20 28.30
CA ASN A 313 4.39 -8.53 28.05
C ASN A 313 4.43 -8.87 26.55
N ASN A 314 5.29 -8.16 25.81
CA ASN A 314 5.48 -8.38 24.37
C ASN A 314 5.86 -9.84 24.04
N LYS A 315 6.74 -10.48 24.84
CA LYS A 315 7.13 -11.87 24.61
C LYS A 315 5.91 -12.80 24.57
N ARG A 316 5.02 -12.69 25.55
CA ARG A 316 3.79 -13.50 25.60
C ARG A 316 2.81 -13.13 24.49
N TYR A 317 2.72 -11.86 24.12
CA TYR A 317 1.93 -11.41 22.98
C TYR A 317 2.37 -12.09 21.68
N GLU A 318 3.67 -12.16 21.42
CA GLU A 318 4.24 -12.84 20.24
C GLU A 318 4.02 -14.35 20.25
N GLU A 319 4.13 -14.99 21.42
CA GLU A 319 3.81 -16.42 21.59
C GLU A 319 2.35 -16.72 21.23
N LEU A 320 1.41 -15.92 21.74
CA LEU A 320 -0.03 -16.08 21.45
C LEU A 320 -0.32 -15.78 19.97
N TYR A 321 0.38 -14.82 19.36
CA TYR A 321 0.29 -14.59 17.92
C TYR A 321 0.78 -15.81 17.11
N ASN A 322 1.84 -16.48 17.52
CA ASN A 322 2.30 -17.71 16.88
C ASN A 322 1.26 -18.84 16.98
N VAL A 323 0.55 -18.96 18.11
CA VAL A 323 -0.56 -19.91 18.26
C VAL A 323 -1.70 -19.59 17.28
N TYR A 324 -2.11 -18.32 17.22
CA TYR A 324 -3.13 -17.87 16.26
C TYR A 324 -2.73 -18.15 14.81
N LEU A 325 -1.48 -17.80 14.46
CA LEU A 325 -0.91 -18.03 13.14
C LEU A 325 -0.95 -19.53 12.77
N GLU A 326 -0.55 -20.40 13.69
CA GLU A 326 -0.51 -21.84 13.45
C GLU A 326 -1.92 -22.42 13.27
N ILE A 327 -2.88 -22.03 14.10
CA ILE A 327 -4.28 -22.47 13.95
C ILE A 327 -4.79 -22.10 12.56
N MET A 328 -4.59 -20.85 12.13
CA MET A 328 -5.05 -20.40 10.82
C MET A 328 -4.32 -21.08 9.67
N ARG A 329 -3.01 -21.32 9.80
CA ARG A 329 -2.22 -22.05 8.79
C ARG A 329 -2.69 -23.48 8.64
N GLN A 330 -2.96 -24.18 9.73
CA GLN A 330 -3.46 -25.56 9.67
C GLN A 330 -4.86 -25.64 9.07
N GLU A 331 -5.76 -24.73 9.46
CA GLU A 331 -7.14 -24.75 8.95
C GLU A 331 -7.24 -24.32 7.49
N ILE A 332 -6.39 -23.41 7.01
CA ILE A 332 -6.33 -23.10 5.57
C ILE A 332 -5.75 -24.27 4.78
N ILE A 333 -4.71 -24.95 5.28
CA ILE A 333 -4.18 -26.16 4.63
C ILE A 333 -5.27 -27.23 4.52
N LYS A 334 -6.03 -27.47 5.59
CA LYS A 334 -7.17 -28.41 5.57
C LYS A 334 -8.24 -27.99 4.57
N LEU A 335 -8.50 -26.69 4.42
CA LEU A 335 -9.46 -26.16 3.45
C LEU A 335 -9.06 -26.52 2.01
N PHE A 336 -7.80 -26.29 1.65
CA PHE A 336 -7.28 -26.60 0.31
C PHE A 336 -7.16 -28.11 0.03
N ASN A 337 -7.01 -28.93 1.06
CA ASN A 337 -7.02 -30.39 0.96
C ASN A 337 -8.42 -31.02 0.95
N ALA A 338 -9.47 -30.27 1.32
CA ALA A 338 -10.80 -30.85 1.52
C ALA A 338 -11.47 -31.26 0.20
N ASP A 339 -11.27 -30.47 -0.86
CA ASP A 339 -11.88 -30.71 -2.16
C ASP A 339 -10.98 -30.20 -3.29
N ARG A 340 -10.53 -31.13 -4.14
CA ARG A 340 -9.65 -30.83 -5.29
C ARG A 340 -10.31 -29.84 -6.25
N LYS A 341 -11.58 -30.02 -6.58
CA LYS A 341 -12.30 -29.20 -7.56
C LYS A 341 -12.42 -27.77 -7.08
N ASN A 342 -12.81 -27.56 -5.82
CA ASN A 342 -12.91 -26.23 -5.21
C ASN A 342 -11.54 -25.54 -5.15
N THR A 343 -10.47 -26.28 -4.85
CA THR A 343 -9.11 -25.71 -4.87
C THR A 343 -8.69 -25.30 -6.28
N LEU A 344 -8.89 -26.14 -7.28
CA LEU A 344 -8.59 -25.80 -8.67
C LEU A 344 -9.44 -24.63 -9.16
N GLU A 345 -10.72 -24.58 -8.81
CA GLU A 345 -11.62 -23.46 -9.12
C GLU A 345 -11.17 -22.17 -8.45
N TYR A 346 -10.75 -22.22 -7.18
CA TYR A 346 -10.18 -21.09 -6.48
C TYR A 346 -8.89 -20.60 -7.16
N ILE A 347 -7.99 -21.51 -7.54
CA ILE A 347 -6.76 -21.13 -8.26
C ILE A 347 -7.12 -20.48 -9.60
N LYS A 348 -8.06 -21.05 -10.37
CA LYS A 348 -8.53 -20.47 -11.63
C LYS A 348 -9.11 -19.06 -11.43
N LYS A 349 -10.03 -18.87 -10.49
CA LYS A 349 -10.76 -17.59 -10.31
C LYS A 349 -10.00 -16.52 -9.55
N GLU A 350 -9.19 -16.88 -8.57
CA GLU A 350 -8.55 -15.91 -7.69
C GLU A 350 -7.07 -15.69 -8.02
N VAL A 351 -6.39 -16.72 -8.55
CA VAL A 351 -4.97 -16.65 -8.91
C VAL A 351 -4.77 -16.38 -10.39
N LEU A 352 -5.42 -17.16 -11.26
CA LEU A 352 -5.37 -16.97 -12.72
C LEU A 352 -6.39 -15.91 -13.19
N ARG A 353 -7.44 -15.68 -12.39
CA ARG A 353 -8.55 -14.73 -12.62
C ARG A 353 -9.47 -15.06 -13.79
N ASP A 354 -9.57 -16.34 -14.14
CA ASP A 354 -10.02 -16.84 -15.44
C ASP A 354 -9.17 -16.16 -16.53
N ALA A 355 -8.45 -16.93 -17.35
CA ALA A 355 -7.64 -16.33 -18.42
C ALA A 355 -8.56 -15.36 -19.18
N PRO A 356 -8.30 -14.03 -19.12
CA PRO A 356 -9.22 -13.12 -19.76
C PRO A 356 -9.18 -13.43 -21.25
N ASP A 357 -10.25 -13.16 -21.98
CA ASP A 357 -10.24 -13.21 -23.46
C ASP A 357 -9.05 -12.40 -24.04
N VAL A 358 -8.55 -11.46 -23.24
CA VAL A 358 -7.32 -10.70 -23.43
C VAL A 358 -6.19 -11.34 -22.60
N PRO A 359 -5.13 -11.90 -23.21
CA PRO A 359 -4.01 -12.48 -22.48
C PRO A 359 -3.32 -11.44 -21.58
N THR A 360 -2.75 -11.90 -20.45
CA THR A 360 -2.01 -11.04 -19.51
C THR A 360 -0.58 -11.51 -19.34
N LEU A 361 0.38 -10.63 -19.63
CA LEU A 361 1.78 -10.83 -19.24
C LEU A 361 2.07 -10.09 -17.93
N VAL A 362 2.86 -10.68 -17.04
CA VAL A 362 3.34 -10.00 -15.83
C VAL A 362 4.82 -9.71 -15.98
N ILE A 363 5.20 -8.44 -15.86
CA ILE A 363 6.60 -8.03 -15.90
C ILE A 363 7.01 -7.37 -14.59
N LYS A 364 8.27 -7.61 -14.22
CA LYS A 364 8.92 -6.94 -13.10
C LYS A 364 10.01 -6.03 -13.62
N ALA A 365 9.93 -4.74 -13.30
CA ALA A 365 10.97 -3.76 -13.60
C ALA A 365 11.80 -3.47 -12.34
N ALA A 366 13.13 -3.47 -12.49
CA ALA A 366 14.06 -3.13 -11.43
C ALA A 366 15.31 -2.45 -12.01
N GLY A 367 15.53 -1.19 -11.64
CA GLY A 367 16.57 -0.37 -12.29
C GLY A 367 16.22 -0.19 -13.76
N LYS A 368 17.21 -0.29 -14.66
CA LYS A 368 17.01 -0.15 -16.12
C LYS A 368 16.70 -1.48 -16.85
N GLY A 369 16.38 -2.55 -16.12
CA GLY A 369 16.09 -3.88 -16.67
C GLY A 369 14.69 -4.39 -16.28
N TYR A 370 14.19 -5.36 -17.05
CA TYR A 370 12.93 -6.03 -16.80
C TYR A 370 13.08 -7.56 -16.87
N SER A 371 12.15 -8.28 -16.24
CA SER A 371 12.02 -9.74 -16.31
C SER A 371 10.55 -10.14 -16.41
N GLU A 372 10.24 -11.09 -17.29
CA GLU A 372 8.90 -11.68 -17.41
C GLU A 372 8.67 -12.72 -16.31
N ILE A 373 7.46 -12.72 -15.73
CA ILE A 373 7.04 -13.70 -14.72
C ILE A 373 6.17 -14.75 -15.42
N THR A 374 6.81 -15.73 -16.06
CA THR A 374 6.19 -16.83 -16.83
C THR A 374 5.48 -17.87 -15.97
N GLU A 375 5.70 -17.83 -14.65
CA GLU A 375 5.14 -18.80 -13.70
C GLU A 375 3.59 -18.80 -13.63
N LYS A 376 2.90 -17.75 -14.13
CA LYS A 376 1.43 -17.78 -14.25
C LYS A 376 0.97 -18.59 -15.46
N ASP A 377 1.68 -18.48 -16.57
CA ASP A 377 1.41 -19.26 -17.78
C ASP A 377 1.69 -20.74 -17.54
N ALA A 378 2.81 -21.05 -16.88
CA ALA A 378 3.13 -22.41 -16.45
C ALA A 378 2.04 -23.01 -15.55
N LEU A 379 1.53 -22.23 -14.59
CA LEU A 379 0.41 -22.67 -13.74
C LEU A 379 -0.89 -22.83 -14.55
N GLY A 380 -1.20 -21.90 -15.46
CA GLY A 380 -2.39 -21.93 -16.32
C GLY A 380 -2.43 -23.15 -17.24
N VAL A 381 -1.31 -23.51 -17.86
CA VAL A 381 -1.18 -24.69 -18.72
C VAL A 381 -1.25 -26.00 -17.93
N PHE A 382 -0.73 -26.01 -16.70
CA PHE A 382 -0.69 -27.21 -15.86
C PHE A 382 -2.03 -27.53 -15.20
N ILE A 383 -2.79 -26.51 -14.78
CA ILE A 383 -4.04 -26.66 -14.03
C ILE A 383 -5.08 -27.61 -14.67
N PRO A 384 -5.33 -27.59 -16.00
CA PRO A 384 -6.24 -28.53 -16.65
C PRO A 384 -5.82 -30.01 -16.53
N GLN A 385 -4.54 -30.28 -16.33
CA GLN A 385 -3.95 -31.63 -16.30
C GLN A 385 -3.86 -32.19 -14.88
N VAL A 386 -4.11 -31.38 -13.85
CA VAL A 386 -3.91 -31.74 -12.45
C VAL A 386 -4.83 -32.89 -12.01
N ASP A 387 -4.24 -34.03 -11.67
CA ASP A 387 -4.94 -35.19 -11.10
C ASP A 387 -4.92 -35.18 -9.57
N PHE A 388 -3.95 -34.50 -8.95
CA PHE A 388 -3.76 -34.53 -7.51
C PHE A 388 -3.37 -33.16 -6.93
N VAL A 389 -3.95 -32.82 -5.78
CA VAL A 389 -3.70 -31.58 -5.04
C VAL A 389 -3.37 -31.93 -3.59
N LYS A 390 -2.27 -31.36 -3.07
CA LYS A 390 -1.89 -31.50 -1.66
C LYS A 390 -1.29 -30.21 -1.11
N ALA A 391 -1.97 -29.63 -0.13
CA ALA A 391 -1.45 -28.55 0.69
C ALA A 391 -0.72 -29.08 1.93
N TYR A 392 0.40 -28.46 2.31
CA TYR A 392 1.17 -28.85 3.50
C TYR A 392 1.96 -27.68 4.10
N PRO A 393 2.30 -27.71 5.40
CA PRO A 393 3.06 -26.65 6.03
C PRO A 393 4.54 -26.67 5.59
N SER A 394 5.17 -25.50 5.54
CA SER A 394 6.63 -25.43 5.42
C SER A 394 7.29 -25.97 6.69
N ARG A 395 8.37 -26.74 6.51
CA ARG A 395 9.19 -27.27 7.62
C ARG A 395 10.09 -26.22 8.26
N THR A 396 10.40 -25.13 7.55
CA THR A 396 11.37 -24.12 7.98
C THR A 396 10.74 -22.78 8.35
N SER A 397 9.44 -22.59 8.11
CA SER A 397 8.74 -21.34 8.39
C SER A 397 7.38 -21.57 9.03
N LYS A 398 7.12 -20.83 10.12
CA LYS A 398 5.82 -20.79 10.81
C LYS A 398 4.72 -20.10 9.97
N GLN A 399 5.10 -19.34 8.95
CA GLN A 399 4.19 -18.57 8.10
C GLN A 399 3.94 -19.24 6.75
N ASN A 400 4.91 -19.99 6.24
CA ASN A 400 4.83 -20.53 4.89
C ASN A 400 4.12 -21.88 4.88
N TRP A 401 3.47 -22.13 3.77
CA TRP A 401 2.81 -23.38 3.42
C TRP A 401 2.83 -23.52 1.91
N GLU A 402 2.54 -24.70 1.41
CA GLU A 402 2.70 -25.02 -0.01
C GLU A 402 1.45 -25.74 -0.52
N ILE A 403 1.14 -25.57 -1.80
CA ILE A 403 0.15 -26.37 -2.53
C ILE A 403 0.90 -27.07 -3.66
N GLU A 404 1.03 -28.38 -3.57
CA GLU A 404 1.56 -29.23 -4.62
C GLU A 404 0.39 -29.66 -5.54
N LEU A 405 0.56 -29.39 -6.83
CA LEU A 405 -0.31 -29.80 -7.92
C LEU A 405 0.47 -30.85 -8.71
N LYS A 406 -0.10 -32.04 -8.93
CA LYS A 406 0.53 -33.08 -9.73
C LYS A 406 -0.31 -33.49 -10.92
N SER A 407 0.37 -33.96 -11.95
CA SER A 407 -0.18 -34.60 -13.14
C SER A 407 0.80 -35.70 -13.54
N GLY A 408 0.51 -36.96 -13.23
CA GLY A 408 1.48 -38.05 -13.43
C GLY A 408 2.78 -37.85 -12.64
N SER A 409 3.93 -37.81 -13.33
CA SER A 409 5.25 -37.56 -12.74
C SER A 409 5.53 -36.10 -12.45
N ASP A 410 4.82 -35.19 -13.13
CA ASP A 410 5.10 -33.76 -13.07
C ASP A 410 4.44 -33.13 -11.84
N SER A 411 5.13 -32.17 -11.25
CA SER A 411 4.68 -31.52 -10.03
C SER A 411 5.04 -30.03 -10.02
N LEU A 412 4.02 -29.21 -9.80
CA LEU A 412 4.15 -27.78 -9.53
C LEU A 412 3.82 -27.46 -8.08
N VAL A 413 4.63 -26.62 -7.45
CA VAL A 413 4.49 -26.25 -6.05
C VAL A 413 4.26 -24.75 -5.93
N MET A 414 3.05 -24.37 -5.53
CA MET A 414 2.71 -22.99 -5.19
C MET A 414 3.22 -22.68 -3.78
N LYS A 415 4.15 -21.72 -3.66
CA LYS A 415 4.69 -21.27 -2.37
C LYS A 415 3.79 -20.19 -1.77
N MET A 416 3.10 -20.53 -0.68
CA MET A 416 2.12 -19.67 -0.02
C MET A 416 2.64 -19.13 1.32
N SER A 417 2.07 -18.02 1.79
CA SER A 417 2.30 -17.53 3.15
C SER A 417 1.00 -17.04 3.80
N ILE A 418 0.92 -17.14 5.12
CA ILE A 418 -0.14 -16.57 5.94
C ILE A 418 0.51 -15.76 7.07
N ARG A 419 0.10 -14.48 7.27
CA ARG A 419 0.63 -13.61 8.34
C ARG A 419 -0.13 -12.28 8.46
N THR A 420 0.16 -11.51 9.49
CA THR A 420 -0.19 -10.09 9.57
C THR A 420 0.47 -9.32 8.41
N ASN A 421 -0.30 -8.43 7.77
CA ASN A 421 0.23 -7.46 6.80
C ASN A 421 -0.08 -6.01 7.20
N LYS A 422 -0.78 -5.80 8.32
CA LYS A 422 -1.00 -4.49 8.91
C LYS A 422 0.24 -4.05 9.68
N SER A 423 0.61 -2.78 9.51
CA SER A 423 1.55 -2.04 10.35
C SER A 423 0.80 -1.30 11.46
N GLY A 424 1.52 -0.80 12.48
CA GLY A 424 0.95 -0.09 13.62
C GLY A 424 1.13 -0.82 14.95
N HIS A 425 0.31 -0.48 15.94
CA HIS A 425 0.34 -1.06 17.30
C HIS A 425 -0.38 -2.42 17.38
N ALA A 426 -0.23 -3.12 18.50
CA ALA A 426 -0.81 -4.47 18.74
C ALA A 426 -2.33 -4.58 18.53
N GLY A 427 -3.09 -3.54 18.85
CA GLY A 427 -4.53 -3.49 18.54
C GLY A 427 -4.92 -3.56 17.06
N VAL A 428 -4.00 -3.38 16.09
CA VAL A 428 -4.31 -3.48 14.64
C VAL A 428 -3.43 -4.46 13.86
N LYS A 429 -2.23 -4.79 14.37
CA LYS A 429 -1.34 -5.81 13.78
C LYS A 429 -1.40 -7.13 14.56
N LYS A 430 -0.94 -8.22 13.96
CA LYS A 430 -0.81 -9.54 14.63
C LYS A 430 -2.14 -10.00 15.23
N LEU A 431 -2.28 -10.09 16.55
CA LEU A 431 -3.53 -10.48 17.21
C LEU A 431 -4.67 -9.48 16.94
N GLY A 432 -4.36 -8.20 16.71
CA GLY A 432 -5.34 -7.18 16.31
C GLY A 432 -5.81 -7.31 14.87
N GLN A 433 -5.07 -8.03 14.03
CA GLN A 433 -5.51 -8.36 12.67
C GLN A 433 -6.36 -9.63 12.68
N HIS A 434 -7.67 -9.46 12.86
CA HIS A 434 -8.60 -10.57 12.97
C HIS A 434 -8.73 -11.44 11.72
N SER A 435 -8.33 -10.97 10.54
CA SER A 435 -8.21 -11.80 9.34
C SER A 435 -6.80 -11.67 8.77
N LEU A 436 -5.98 -12.71 8.95
CA LEU A 436 -4.60 -12.72 8.45
C LEU A 436 -4.57 -12.60 6.92
N ALA A 437 -3.49 -12.03 6.40
CA ALA A 437 -3.25 -11.99 4.97
C ALA A 437 -2.78 -13.37 4.49
N VAL A 438 -3.28 -13.79 3.33
CA VAL A 438 -2.88 -15.00 2.62
C VAL A 438 -2.28 -14.59 1.29
N LYS A 439 -1.11 -15.12 0.98
CA LYS A 439 -0.30 -14.71 -0.16
C LYS A 439 0.19 -15.91 -0.97
N TYR A 440 0.15 -15.79 -2.29
CA TYR A 440 0.85 -16.69 -3.21
C TYR A 440 2.13 -16.00 -3.64
N ASN A 441 3.30 -16.54 -3.31
CA ASN A 441 4.59 -15.86 -3.48
C ASN A 441 5.26 -16.24 -4.80
N SER A 442 5.40 -17.53 -5.09
CA SER A 442 6.09 -18.03 -6.28
C SER A 442 5.66 -19.46 -6.61
N LEU A 443 5.98 -19.90 -7.82
CA LEU A 443 5.84 -21.26 -8.31
C LEU A 443 7.22 -21.93 -8.33
N ALA A 444 7.27 -23.22 -8.03
CA ALA A 444 8.45 -24.04 -8.26
C ALA A 444 8.05 -25.32 -8.97
N THR A 445 8.90 -25.83 -9.85
CA THR A 445 8.86 -27.22 -10.30
C THR A 445 9.55 -28.10 -9.26
N LYS A 446 9.13 -29.34 -9.15
CA LYS A 446 9.70 -30.31 -8.21
C LYS A 446 10.30 -31.49 -8.93
#